data_AF-A0A7W0MCW4-F1
#
_entry.id   AF-A0A7W0MCW4-F1
#
_cell.length_a   1.000
_cell.length_b   1.000
_cell.length_c   1.000
_cell.angle_alpha   90.00
_cell.angle_beta   90.00
_cell.angle_gamma   90.00
#
_symmetry.space_group_name_H-M   'P 1'
#
loop_
_entity.id
_entity.type
_entity.pdbx_description
1 polymer ?
#
loop_
_entity_poly.entity_id
_entity_poly.type
_entity_poly.pdbx_seq_one_letter_code
_entity_poly.pdbx_strand_id
1 'polypeptide(L)'
;MLEFARRLPRLLKGRRRFIGLASGLLSLVVIAWATGAMTHATLAMARQSLSTHDDVAATRWIRIAQALDPRSADAEAMLARIDRRHDRFDAADDHLRKARVFGLDRQAVRREEML
;
A
#
# COMPACT_ATOMS: atom_id res chain seq x y z
N MET A 1 54.60 -9.16 19.71
CA MET A 1 53.42 -8.25 19.75
C MET A 1 53.12 -7.52 18.42
N LEU A 2 53.76 -7.86 17.29
CA LEU A 2 53.60 -7.12 16.01
C LEU A 2 52.80 -7.86 14.91
N GLU A 3 52.39 -9.12 15.11
CA GLU A 3 51.65 -9.88 14.07
C GLU A 3 50.14 -9.59 14.04
N PHE A 4 49.57 -9.00 15.09
CA PHE A 4 48.12 -8.74 15.16
C PHE A 4 47.67 -7.64 14.18
N ALA A 5 48.58 -6.74 13.78
CA ALA A 5 48.26 -5.59 12.93
C ALA A 5 48.04 -5.93 11.46
N ARG A 6 48.51 -7.08 10.95
CA ARG A 6 48.44 -7.42 9.51
C ARG A 6 47.15 -8.10 9.07
N ARG A 7 46.29 -8.56 9.99
CA ARG A 7 45.02 -9.26 9.64
C ARG A 7 43.78 -8.37 9.57
N LEU A 8 43.85 -7.13 10.05
CA LEU A 8 42.73 -6.17 10.06
C LEU A 8 42.18 -5.72 8.68
N PRO A 9 42.96 -5.56 7.59
CA PRO A 9 42.44 -4.91 6.38
C PRO A 9 41.50 -5.80 5.55
N ARG A 10 41.48 -7.13 5.76
CA ARG A 10 40.59 -8.04 5.01
C ARG A 10 39.15 -8.02 5.51
N LEU A 11 38.93 -7.85 6.82
CA LEU A 11 37.59 -7.77 7.42
C LEU A 11 36.86 -6.46 7.07
N LEU A 12 37.60 -5.36 6.91
CA LEU A 12 37.03 -4.05 6.58
C LEU A 12 36.55 -3.94 5.11
N LYS A 13 37.14 -4.71 4.19
CA LYS A 13 36.80 -4.67 2.75
C LYS A 13 35.43 -5.29 2.46
N GLY A 14 35.06 -6.36 3.17
CA GLY A 14 33.71 -6.94 3.11
C GLY A 14 32.64 -6.02 3.70
N ARG A 15 32.97 -5.33 4.79
CA ARG A 15 32.06 -4.41 5.49
C ARG A 15 31.64 -3.22 4.63
N ARG A 16 32.54 -2.65 3.83
CA ARG A 16 32.22 -1.53 2.90
C ARG A 16 31.25 -1.95 1.77
N ARG A 17 31.41 -3.16 1.22
CA ARG A 17 30.47 -3.69 0.21
C ARG A 17 29.09 -3.96 0.80
N PHE A 18 29.05 -4.49 2.02
CA PHE A 18 27.79 -4.73 2.73
C PHE A 18 27.05 -3.42 3.04
N ILE A 19 27.76 -2.39 3.51
CA ILE A 19 27.17 -1.07 3.78
C ILE A 19 26.57 -0.46 2.51
N GLY A 20 27.27 -0.54 1.37
CA GLY A 20 26.75 -0.01 0.10
C GLY A 20 25.51 -0.75 -0.41
N LEU A 21 25.46 -2.08 -0.25
CA LEU A 21 24.26 -2.87 -0.59
C LEU A 21 23.08 -2.52 0.32
N ALA A 22 23.32 -2.42 1.63
CA ALA A 22 22.29 -2.05 2.59
C ALA A 22 21.74 -0.64 2.33
N SER A 23 22.59 0.34 2.02
CA SER A 23 22.15 1.70 1.72
C SER A 23 21.39 1.77 0.38
N GLY A 24 21.80 0.99 -0.61
CA GLY A 24 21.07 0.85 -1.88
C GLY A 24 19.67 0.29 -1.67
N LEU A 25 19.54 -0.79 -0.89
CA LEU A 25 18.26 -1.41 -0.59
C LEU A 25 17.33 -0.47 0.19
N LEU A 26 17.87 0.25 1.18
CA LEU A 26 17.12 1.23 1.95
C LEU A 26 16.58 2.34 1.04
N SER A 27 17.40 2.83 0.11
CA SER A 27 16.99 3.86 -0.85
C SER A 27 15.83 3.39 -1.74
N LEU A 28 15.86 2.13 -2.21
CA LEU A 28 14.76 1.55 -2.99
C LEU A 28 13.46 1.46 -2.19
N VAL A 29 13.53 1.08 -0.90
CA VAL A 29 12.36 1.05 -0.02
C VAL A 29 11.76 2.45 0.15
N VAL A 30 12.60 3.47 0.36
CA VAL A 30 12.16 4.87 0.46
C VAL A 30 11.51 5.35 -0.83
N ILE A 31 12.09 5.03 -1.99
CA ILE A 31 11.51 5.39 -3.30
C ILE A 31 10.17 4.69 -3.51
N ALA A 32 10.07 3.40 -3.20
CA ALA A 32 8.82 2.65 -3.32
C ALA A 32 7.71 3.21 -2.40
N TRP A 33 8.09 3.68 -1.21
CA TRP A 33 7.17 4.35 -0.30
C TRP A 33 6.75 5.73 -0.82
N ALA A 34 7.71 6.54 -1.28
CA ALA A 34 7.47 7.89 -1.80
C ALA A 34 6.63 7.92 -3.09
N THR A 35 6.67 6.85 -3.89
CA THR A 35 5.91 6.74 -5.15
C THR A 35 4.50 6.16 -4.97
N GLY A 36 4.13 5.73 -3.75
CA GLY A 36 2.83 5.10 -3.49
C GLY A 36 2.72 3.67 -4.03
N ALA A 37 3.82 3.05 -4.46
CA ALA A 37 3.82 1.68 -5.01
C ALA A 37 3.28 0.65 -4.00
N MET A 38 3.56 0.84 -2.71
CA MET A 38 3.01 0.00 -1.65
C MET A 38 1.49 0.13 -1.52
N THR A 39 0.94 1.35 -1.65
CA THR A 39 -0.51 1.58 -1.65
C THR A 39 -1.16 0.89 -2.85
N HIS A 40 -0.57 1.00 -4.04
CA HIS A 40 -1.10 0.30 -5.22
C HIS A 40 -1.07 -1.23 -5.08
N ALA A 41 0.02 -1.78 -4.54
CA ALA A 41 0.12 -3.23 -4.31
C ALA A 41 -0.92 -3.72 -3.29
N THR A 42 -1.14 -2.99 -2.20
CA THR A 42 -2.14 -3.33 -1.19
C THR A 42 -3.57 -3.21 -1.72
N LEU A 43 -3.86 -2.18 -2.52
CA LEU A 43 -5.14 -2.05 -3.22
C LEU A 43 -5.36 -3.18 -4.25
N ALA A 44 -4.31 -3.67 -4.92
CA ALA A 44 -4.43 -4.81 -5.81
C ALA A 44 -4.82 -6.10 -5.06
N MET A 45 -4.25 -6.34 -3.88
CA MET A 45 -4.64 -7.46 -3.01
C MET A 45 -6.09 -7.31 -2.51
N ALA A 46 -6.51 -6.09 -2.16
CA ALA A 46 -7.91 -5.81 -1.83
C ALA A 46 -8.86 -6.15 -2.98
N ARG A 47 -8.55 -5.71 -4.21
CA ARG A 47 -9.33 -6.05 -5.42
C ARG A 47 -9.42 -7.55 -5.65
N GLN A 48 -8.32 -8.26 -5.47
CA GLN A 48 -8.31 -9.72 -5.58
C GLN A 48 -9.25 -10.36 -4.56
N SER A 49 -9.19 -9.95 -3.28
CA SER A 49 -10.11 -10.44 -2.24
C SER A 49 -11.58 -10.09 -2.52
N LEU A 50 -11.87 -8.89 -3.04
CA LEU A 50 -13.22 -8.51 -3.46
C LEU A 50 -13.75 -9.43 -4.58
N SER A 51 -12.88 -9.82 -5.53
CA SER A 51 -13.26 -10.72 -6.64
C SER A 51 -13.57 -12.14 -6.17
N THR A 52 -12.93 -12.59 -5.08
CA THR A 52 -13.20 -13.89 -4.44
C THR A 52 -14.28 -13.82 -3.36
N HIS A 53 -15.00 -12.69 -3.25
CA HIS A 53 -16.05 -12.45 -2.24
C HIS A 53 -15.55 -12.63 -0.78
N ASP A 54 -14.25 -12.41 -0.53
CA ASP A 54 -13.67 -12.43 0.80
C ASP A 54 -13.60 -11.00 1.35
N ASP A 55 -14.73 -10.55 1.90
CA ASP A 55 -14.91 -9.16 2.35
C ASP A 55 -14.09 -8.85 3.61
N VAL A 56 -13.76 -9.88 4.40
CA VAL A 56 -12.91 -9.76 5.58
C VAL A 56 -11.47 -9.48 5.15
N ALA A 57 -10.93 -10.28 4.23
CA ALA A 57 -9.59 -10.07 3.70
C ALA A 57 -9.50 -8.74 2.93
N ALA A 58 -10.53 -8.42 2.12
CA ALA A 58 -10.60 -7.15 1.40
C ALA A 58 -10.52 -5.96 2.37
N THR A 59 -11.36 -5.94 3.41
CA THR A 59 -11.36 -4.89 4.43
C THR A 59 -9.99 -4.76 5.12
N ARG A 60 -9.33 -5.87 5.41
CA ARG A 60 -7.99 -5.86 6.00
C ARG A 60 -6.97 -5.19 5.09
N TRP A 61 -6.95 -5.53 3.80
CA TRP A 61 -6.04 -4.92 2.83
C TRP A 61 -6.32 -3.43 2.60
N ILE A 62 -7.60 -3.04 2.56
CA ILE A 62 -8.02 -1.65 2.46
C ILE A 62 -7.52 -0.83 3.66
N ARG A 63 -7.63 -1.35 4.88
CA ARG A 63 -7.11 -0.66 6.08
C ARG A 63 -5.59 -0.46 6.01
N ILE A 64 -4.86 -1.43 5.48
CA ILE A 64 -3.42 -1.30 5.27
C ILE A 64 -3.15 -0.21 4.22
N ALA A 65 -3.91 -0.19 3.12
CA ALA A 65 -3.80 0.85 2.10
C ALA A 65 -4.10 2.25 2.67
N GLN A 66 -5.13 2.41 3.51
CA GLN A 66 -5.46 3.67 4.19
C GLN A 66 -4.39 4.09 5.20
N ALA A 67 -3.69 3.14 5.83
CA ALA A 67 -2.56 3.46 6.71
C ALA A 67 -1.35 4.01 5.91
N LEU A 68 -1.19 3.58 4.65
CA LEU A 68 -0.15 4.07 3.75
C LEU A 68 -0.55 5.39 3.06
N ASP A 69 -1.82 5.51 2.67
CA ASP A 69 -2.43 6.70 2.08
C ASP A 69 -3.81 6.96 2.69
N PRO A 70 -3.89 7.84 3.71
CA PRO A 70 -5.14 8.17 4.40
C PRO A 70 -6.20 8.84 3.52
N ARG A 71 -5.82 9.32 2.33
CA ARG A 71 -6.73 9.97 1.36
C ARG A 71 -6.86 9.16 0.07
N SER A 72 -6.75 7.83 0.18
CA SER A 72 -6.92 6.96 -0.97
C SER A 72 -8.38 6.90 -1.44
N ALA A 73 -8.66 7.58 -2.55
CA ALA A 73 -9.95 7.53 -3.24
C ALA A 73 -10.39 6.10 -3.60
N ASP A 74 -9.45 5.29 -4.08
CA ASP A 74 -9.69 3.88 -4.42
C ASP A 74 -10.08 3.04 -3.19
N ALA A 75 -9.45 3.29 -2.03
CA ALA A 75 -9.76 2.58 -0.80
C ALA A 75 -11.20 2.86 -0.33
N GLU A 76 -11.60 4.13 -0.35
CA GLU A 76 -12.97 4.54 -0.01
C GLU A 76 -14.00 3.93 -0.98
N ALA A 77 -13.72 3.91 -2.29
CA ALA A 77 -14.60 3.27 -3.27
C ALA A 77 -14.80 1.77 -3.00
N MET A 78 -13.73 1.06 -2.62
CA MET A 78 -13.82 -0.36 -2.28
C MET A 78 -14.63 -0.61 -1.00
N LEU A 79 -14.54 0.27 0.01
CA LEU A 79 -15.38 0.19 1.21
C LEU A 79 -16.86 0.38 0.86
N ALA A 80 -17.17 1.34 0.00
CA ALA A 80 -18.55 1.54 -0.46
C ALA A 80 -19.12 0.28 -1.10
N ARG A 81 -18.33 -0.42 -1.93
CA ARG A 81 -18.74 -1.68 -2.55
C ARG A 81 -18.99 -2.80 -1.53
N ILE A 82 -18.15 -2.91 -0.51
CA ILE A 82 -18.36 -3.87 0.60
C ILE A 82 -19.64 -3.53 1.35
N ASP A 83 -19.84 -2.25 1.69
CA ASP A 83 -21.02 -1.81 2.43
C ASP A 83 -22.31 -2.05 1.65
N ARG A 84 -22.32 -1.85 0.31
CA ARG A 84 -23.46 -2.21 -0.54
C ARG A 84 -23.78 -3.69 -0.54
N ARG A 85 -22.77 -4.58 -0.58
CA ARG A 85 -23.01 -6.03 -0.49
C ARG A 85 -23.61 -6.47 0.84
N HIS A 86 -23.54 -5.61 1.85
CA HIS A 86 -24.13 -5.82 3.17
C HIS A 86 -25.35 -4.94 3.42
N ASP A 87 -25.97 -4.38 2.38
CA ASP A 87 -27.16 -3.53 2.44
C ASP A 87 -27.00 -2.27 3.33
N ARG A 88 -25.75 -1.81 3.54
CA ARG A 88 -25.42 -0.61 4.32
C ARG A 88 -25.28 0.61 3.42
N PHE A 89 -26.38 1.00 2.76
CA PHE A 89 -26.38 2.04 1.73
C PHE A 89 -25.92 3.42 2.24
N ASP A 90 -26.32 3.82 3.45
CA ASP A 90 -25.89 5.11 4.03
C ASP A 90 -24.38 5.19 4.22
N ALA A 91 -23.75 4.09 4.64
CA ALA A 91 -22.31 4.01 4.82
C ALA A 91 -21.59 4.00 3.47
N ALA A 92 -22.14 3.27 2.49
CA ALA A 92 -21.63 3.26 1.14
C ALA A 92 -21.63 4.66 0.50
N ASP A 93 -22.70 5.43 0.70
CA ASP A 93 -22.80 6.80 0.18
C ASP A 93 -21.82 7.76 0.85
N ASP A 94 -21.57 7.61 2.15
CA ASP A 94 -20.52 8.36 2.85
C ASP A 94 -19.12 8.06 2.28
N HIS A 95 -18.82 6.79 2.03
CA HIS A 95 -17.57 6.36 1.42
C HIS A 95 -17.42 6.89 -0.01
N LEU A 96 -18.45 6.82 -0.86
CA LEU A 96 -18.40 7.40 -2.21
C LEU A 96 -18.22 8.91 -2.21
N ARG A 97 -18.84 9.61 -1.25
CA ARG A 97 -18.65 11.04 -1.04
C ARG A 97 -17.19 11.35 -0.70
N LYS A 98 -16.58 10.60 0.22
CA LYS A 98 -15.15 10.74 0.57
C LYS A 98 -14.26 10.45 -0.63
N ALA A 99 -14.52 9.36 -1.36
CA ALA A 99 -13.77 9.00 -2.56
C ALA A 99 -13.76 10.13 -3.59
N ARG A 100 -14.91 10.77 -3.82
CA ARG A 100 -15.04 11.94 -4.72
C ARG A 100 -14.21 13.13 -4.24
N VAL A 101 -14.23 13.43 -2.94
CA VAL A 101 -13.41 14.50 -2.34
C VAL A 101 -11.91 14.19 -2.48
N PHE A 102 -11.53 12.92 -2.37
CA PHE A 102 -10.16 12.44 -2.53
C PHE A 102 -9.70 12.34 -3.99
N GLY A 103 -10.55 12.72 -4.95
CA GLY A 103 -10.19 12.80 -6.36
C GLY A 103 -10.44 11.52 -7.15
N LEU A 104 -11.34 10.63 -6.70
CA LEU A 104 -11.79 9.51 -7.53
C LEU A 104 -12.32 10.04 -8.87
N ASP A 105 -11.88 9.44 -9.96
CA ASP A 105 -12.31 9.84 -11.29
C ASP A 105 -13.84 9.79 -11.41
N ARG A 106 -14.43 10.82 -12.04
CA ARG A 106 -15.89 10.95 -12.18
C ARG A 106 -16.52 9.81 -12.99
N GLN A 107 -15.76 9.12 -13.85
CA GLN A 107 -16.27 7.93 -14.54
C GLN A 107 -16.22 6.68 -13.66
N ALA A 108 -15.25 6.59 -12.75
CA ALA A 108 -15.21 5.52 -11.75
C ALA A 108 -16.37 5.65 -10.74
N VAL A 109 -16.61 6.86 -10.20
CA VAL A 109 -17.74 7.12 -9.29
C VAL A 109 -19.08 6.73 -9.93
N ARG A 110 -19.32 7.14 -11.18
CA ARG A 110 -20.58 6.84 -11.88
C ARG A 110 -20.79 5.36 -12.16
N ARG A 111 -19.71 4.62 -12.44
CA ARG A 111 -19.80 3.16 -12.59
C ARG A 111 -20.20 2.49 -11.29
N GLU A 112 -19.63 2.92 -10.18
CA GLU A 112 -20.00 2.40 -8.87
C GLU A 112 -21.43 2.82 -8.52
N GLU A 113 -21.87 4.06 -8.73
CA GLU A 113 -23.26 4.50 -8.47
C GLU A 113 -24.36 3.69 -9.19
N MET A 114 -24.03 3.01 -10.29
CA MET A 114 -24.97 2.20 -11.09
C MET A 114 -25.04 0.73 -10.66
N LEU A 115 -24.14 0.27 -9.79
CA LEU A 115 -24.10 -1.09 -9.24
C LEU A 115 -24.88 -1.19 -7.92
#